data_AF-A0A369W0S1-F1
#
_entry.id   AF-A0A369W0S1-F1
#
_cell.length_a   1.000
_cell.length_b   1.000
_cell.length_c   1.000
_cell.angle_alpha   90.00
_cell.angle_beta   90.00
_cell.angle_gamma   90.00
#
_symmetry.space_group_name_H-M   'P 1'
#
loop_
_entity.id
_entity.type
_entity.pdbx_description
1 polymer ?
#
loop_
_entity_poly.entity_id
_entity_poly.type
_entity_poly.pdbx_seq_one_letter_code
_entity_poly.pdbx_strand_id
1 'polypeptide(L)'
;MLRIIVILLFAGLALPSLSAPASARDAQAVINVMLAELGASRPSGCPGRWCACYLDTVLARTGLAPRGSNLARDFANYGEAAEPAAIGSIMVMANHVGVVVGHCGGGQVQIVSGNYANSVALGCYSASRAIAWRAPIVH
;
A
#
# COMPACT_ATOMS: atom_id res chain seq x y z
N MET A 1 51.76 10.92 43.21
CA MET A 1 50.43 10.34 42.95
C MET A 1 49.78 11.15 41.83
N LEU A 2 49.84 10.68 40.58
CA LEU A 2 49.31 11.39 39.42
C LEU A 2 48.19 10.56 38.80
N ARG A 3 46.94 11.02 38.91
CA ARG A 3 45.76 10.36 38.35
C ARG A 3 45.64 10.77 36.87
N ILE A 4 45.87 9.81 35.97
CA ILE A 4 45.61 9.96 34.54
C ILE A 4 44.11 9.73 34.33
N ILE A 5 43.38 10.79 34.00
CA ILE A 5 41.97 10.72 33.58
C ILE A 5 41.99 10.54 32.05
N VAL A 6 41.67 9.34 31.58
CA VAL A 6 41.44 9.07 30.16
C VAL A 6 40.01 9.48 29.83
N ILE A 7 39.84 10.63 29.19
CA ILE A 7 38.56 11.05 28.61
C ILE A 7 38.43 10.34 27.27
N LEU A 8 37.66 9.26 27.23
CA LEU A 8 37.19 8.63 26.00
C LEU A 8 36.16 9.56 25.34
N LEU A 9 36.60 10.39 24.40
CA LEU A 9 35.70 11.07 23.47
C LEU A 9 35.08 10.02 22.53
N PHE A 10 33.87 9.55 22.86
CA PHE A 10 32.99 8.92 21.88
C PHE A 10 32.49 10.01 20.93
N ALA A 11 33.16 10.19 19.80
CA ALA A 11 32.60 10.91 18.67
C ALA A 11 31.46 10.04 18.09
N GLY A 12 30.24 10.28 18.57
CA GLY A 12 29.04 9.67 18.00
C GLY A 12 28.86 10.16 16.57
N LEU A 13 29.17 9.30 15.59
CA LEU A 13 28.76 9.48 14.21
C LEU A 13 27.24 9.40 14.15
N ALA A 14 26.58 10.56 14.17
CA ALA A 14 25.15 10.65 13.86
C ALA A 14 24.95 10.28 12.39
N LEU A 15 24.57 9.04 12.12
CA LEU A 15 24.17 8.61 10.79
C LEU A 15 22.92 9.40 10.38
N PRO A 16 22.91 10.08 9.22
CA PRO A 16 21.71 10.75 8.74
C PRO A 16 20.62 9.71 8.52
N SER A 17 19.51 9.84 9.25
CA SER A 17 18.33 9.03 9.04
C SER A 17 17.69 9.44 7.71
N LEU A 18 18.01 8.73 6.63
CA LEU A 18 17.35 8.91 5.34
C LEU A 18 15.86 8.57 5.51
N SER A 19 15.03 9.61 5.52
CA SER A 19 13.57 9.42 5.49
C SER A 19 13.20 8.80 4.14
N ALA A 20 12.44 7.71 4.15
CA ALA A 20 11.96 7.07 2.92
C ALA A 20 11.21 8.10 2.03
N PRO A 21 11.24 7.99 0.70
CA PRO A 21 10.49 8.89 -0.17
C PRO A 21 9.00 8.90 0.21
N ALA A 22 8.31 10.04 0.01
CA ALA A 22 6.92 10.22 0.45
C ALA A 22 6.00 9.10 -0.05
N SER A 23 6.15 8.69 -1.31
CA SER A 23 5.40 7.57 -1.91
C SER A 23 5.58 6.24 -1.17
N ALA A 24 6.77 5.94 -0.67
CA ALA A 24 7.01 4.74 0.11
C ALA A 24 6.36 4.81 1.50
N ARG A 25 6.36 6.00 2.13
CA ARG A 25 5.67 6.20 3.42
C ARG A 25 4.15 6.07 3.28
N ASP A 26 3.58 6.69 2.26
CA ASP A 26 2.15 6.65 1.98
C ASP A 26 1.70 5.21 1.66
N ALA A 27 2.45 4.51 0.81
CA ALA A 27 2.20 3.12 0.51
C ALA A 27 2.27 2.21 1.76
N GLN A 28 3.25 2.44 2.63
CA GLN A 28 3.36 1.70 3.88
C GLN A 28 2.17 1.96 4.81
N ALA A 29 1.70 3.21 4.92
CA ALA A 29 0.52 3.54 5.72
C ALA A 29 -0.74 2.82 5.20
N VAL A 30 -0.94 2.81 3.88
CA VAL A 30 -2.04 2.08 3.22
C VAL A 30 -1.96 0.59 3.50
N ILE A 31 -0.78 -0.03 3.30
CA ILE A 31 -0.57 -1.47 3.58
C ILE A 31 -0.90 -1.78 5.04
N ASN A 32 -0.40 -0.98 5.99
CA ASN A 32 -0.61 -1.23 7.41
C ASN A 32 -2.08 -1.24 7.80
N VAL A 33 -2.87 -0.29 7.28
CA VAL A 33 -4.32 -0.25 7.52
C VAL A 33 -5.00 -1.47 6.91
N MET A 34 -4.70 -1.80 5.65
CA MET A 34 -5.35 -2.93 4.97
C MET A 34 -5.02 -4.28 5.60
N LEU A 35 -3.78 -4.49 6.04
CA LEU A 35 -3.37 -5.72 6.72
C LEU A 35 -3.98 -5.84 8.13
N ALA A 36 -4.17 -4.71 8.84
CA ALA A 36 -4.84 -4.72 10.14
C ALA A 36 -6.35 -5.07 10.04
N GLU A 37 -6.94 -4.93 8.85
CA GLU A 37 -8.37 -5.16 8.61
C GLU A 37 -8.65 -6.51 7.91
N LEU A 38 -7.69 -7.43 7.83
CA LEU A 38 -7.93 -8.76 7.29
C LEU A 38 -9.14 -9.44 7.97
N GLY A 39 -10.05 -9.97 7.16
CA GLY A 39 -11.33 -10.55 7.59
C GLY A 39 -12.48 -9.54 7.70
N ALA A 40 -12.23 -8.23 7.60
CA ALA A 40 -13.27 -7.22 7.69
C ALA A 40 -14.31 -7.38 6.56
N SER A 41 -15.56 -7.08 6.90
CA SER A 41 -16.68 -7.09 5.97
C SER A 41 -16.78 -5.78 5.19
N ARG A 42 -17.65 -5.77 4.17
CA ARG A 42 -17.97 -4.58 3.37
C ARG A 42 -18.25 -3.35 4.26
N PRO A 43 -17.55 -2.22 4.06
CA PRO A 43 -17.86 -0.99 4.77
C PRO A 43 -19.29 -0.50 4.47
N SER A 44 -19.93 0.13 5.47
CA SER A 44 -21.26 0.73 5.29
C SER A 44 -21.25 1.78 4.18
N GLY A 45 -22.29 1.81 3.35
CA GLY A 45 -22.40 2.73 2.21
C GLY A 45 -21.71 2.26 0.93
N CYS A 46 -20.85 1.25 0.96
CA CYS A 46 -20.23 0.72 -0.26
C CYS A 46 -21.22 -0.08 -1.14
N PRO A 47 -21.08 -0.10 -2.47
CA PRO A 47 -21.92 -0.94 -3.35
C PRO A 47 -21.62 -2.44 -3.20
N GLY A 48 -22.38 -3.30 -3.86
CA GLY A 48 -22.18 -4.76 -3.78
C GLY A 48 -20.80 -5.24 -4.27
N ARG A 49 -20.18 -4.54 -5.21
CA ARG A 49 -18.77 -4.72 -5.59
C ARG A 49 -17.94 -3.63 -4.92
N TRP A 50 -17.34 -3.95 -3.78
CA TRP A 50 -16.83 -2.91 -2.86
C TRP A 50 -15.30 -2.79 -2.78
N CYS A 51 -14.54 -3.48 -3.63
CA CYS A 51 -13.06 -3.38 -3.61
C CYS A 51 -12.54 -1.93 -3.75
N ALA A 52 -13.09 -1.17 -4.70
CA ALA A 52 -12.73 0.23 -4.92
C ALA A 52 -13.19 1.15 -3.77
N CYS A 53 -14.44 0.98 -3.33
CA CYS A 53 -14.97 1.74 -2.18
C CYS A 53 -14.14 1.52 -0.90
N TYR A 54 -13.72 0.27 -0.65
CA TYR A 54 -12.85 -0.04 0.47
C TYR A 54 -11.49 0.64 0.35
N LEU A 55 -10.83 0.54 -0.82
CA LEU A 55 -9.57 1.22 -1.05
C LEU A 55 -9.72 2.74 -0.85
N ASP A 56 -10.80 3.35 -1.35
CA ASP A 56 -11.13 4.77 -1.11
C ASP A 56 -11.22 5.11 0.39
N THR A 57 -11.85 4.26 1.20
CA THR A 57 -11.92 4.49 2.66
C THR A 57 -10.56 4.41 3.33
N VAL A 58 -9.69 3.49 2.88
CA VAL A 58 -8.33 3.35 3.40
C VAL A 58 -7.48 4.55 3.01
N LEU A 59 -7.56 5.00 1.76
CA LEU A 59 -6.87 6.19 1.27
C LEU A 59 -7.28 7.42 2.10
N ALA A 60 -8.58 7.64 2.31
CA ALA A 60 -9.05 8.75 3.15
C ALA A 60 -8.47 8.70 4.58
N ARG A 61 -8.47 7.52 5.21
CA ARG A 61 -7.95 7.34 6.58
C ARG A 61 -6.43 7.51 6.69
N THR A 62 -5.72 7.31 5.58
CA THR A 62 -4.26 7.48 5.49
C THR A 62 -3.87 8.88 5.00
N GLY A 63 -4.84 9.79 4.87
CA GLY A 63 -4.59 11.19 4.47
C GLY A 63 -4.46 11.38 2.95
N LEU A 64 -4.81 10.39 2.16
CA LEU A 64 -4.77 10.41 0.70
C LEU A 64 -6.16 10.70 0.12
N ALA A 65 -6.19 11.36 -1.04
CA ALA A 65 -7.43 11.69 -1.73
C ALA A 65 -8.10 10.42 -2.30
N PRO A 66 -9.37 10.13 -1.97
CA PRO A 66 -10.09 9.01 -2.60
C PRO A 66 -10.33 9.22 -4.09
N ARG A 67 -10.43 8.14 -4.86
CA ARG A 67 -10.88 8.17 -6.26
C ARG A 67 -12.38 8.46 -6.36
N GLY A 68 -13.18 7.86 -5.48
CA GLY A 68 -14.59 8.17 -5.24
C GLY A 68 -15.59 7.61 -6.26
N SER A 69 -15.15 6.89 -7.29
CA SER A 69 -16.05 6.39 -8.34
C SER A 69 -16.65 5.02 -8.03
N ASN A 70 -16.16 4.32 -7.00
CA ASN A 70 -16.48 2.92 -6.70
C ASN A 70 -16.16 1.92 -7.83
N LEU A 71 -15.42 2.33 -8.87
CA LEU A 71 -15.03 1.46 -9.98
C LEU A 71 -13.54 1.15 -9.90
N ALA A 72 -13.21 -0.14 -9.84
CA ALA A 72 -11.81 -0.59 -9.76
C ALA A 72 -10.93 -0.03 -10.88
N ARG A 73 -11.41 -0.07 -12.13
CA ARG A 73 -10.66 0.40 -13.31
C ARG A 73 -10.28 1.87 -13.25
N ASP A 74 -11.02 2.70 -12.53
CA ASP A 74 -10.78 4.14 -12.50
C ASP A 74 -9.54 4.50 -11.69
N PHE A 75 -9.02 3.55 -10.90
CA PHE A 75 -7.72 3.65 -10.27
C PHE A 75 -6.56 3.59 -11.28
N ALA A 76 -6.79 3.23 -12.55
CA ALA A 76 -5.73 3.24 -13.56
C ALA A 76 -5.09 4.63 -13.77
N ASN A 77 -5.82 5.69 -13.40
CA ASN A 77 -5.36 7.08 -13.45
C ASN A 77 -5.09 7.67 -12.05
N TYR A 78 -5.03 6.85 -11.00
CA TYR A 78 -4.76 7.31 -9.63
C TYR A 78 -3.26 7.52 -9.43
N GLY A 79 -2.83 8.62 -8.83
CA GLY A 79 -1.45 8.80 -8.38
C GLY A 79 -0.49 9.00 -9.54
N GLU A 80 0.73 8.50 -9.39
CA GLU A 80 1.71 8.35 -10.47
C GLU A 80 1.82 6.90 -10.92
N ALA A 81 2.46 6.67 -12.07
CA ALA A 81 2.79 5.32 -12.50
C ALA A 81 3.78 4.69 -11.52
N ALA A 82 3.58 3.41 -11.19
CA ALA A 82 4.49 2.63 -10.36
C ALA A 82 5.09 1.49 -11.16
N GLU A 83 6.24 1.00 -10.69
CA GLU A 83 6.86 -0.20 -11.24
C GLU A 83 5.92 -1.41 -11.11
N PRO A 84 5.84 -2.28 -12.14
CA PRO A 84 4.99 -3.47 -12.09
C PRO A 84 5.29 -4.35 -10.88
N ALA A 85 4.25 -4.79 -10.18
CA ALA A 85 4.34 -5.66 -9.00
C ALA A 85 5.19 -5.12 -7.83
N ALA A 86 5.56 -3.84 -7.83
CA ALA A 86 6.26 -3.26 -6.70
C ALA A 86 5.39 -3.29 -5.43
N ILE A 87 5.96 -3.71 -4.29
CA ILE A 87 5.27 -3.68 -3.00
C ILE A 87 4.81 -2.24 -2.72
N GLY A 88 3.55 -2.09 -2.32
CA GLY A 88 2.92 -0.79 -2.09
C GLY A 88 2.24 -0.18 -3.31
N SER A 89 2.48 -0.71 -4.51
CA SER A 89 1.73 -0.27 -5.69
C SER A 89 0.28 -0.75 -5.62
N ILE A 90 -0.64 0.06 -6.14
CA ILE A 90 -2.01 -0.32 -6.42
C ILE A 90 -1.99 -1.15 -7.71
N MET A 91 -2.35 -2.42 -7.61
CA MET A 91 -2.60 -3.28 -8.75
C MET A 91 -4.04 -3.05 -9.23
N VAL A 92 -4.19 -2.49 -10.43
CA VAL A 92 -5.50 -2.19 -11.01
C VAL A 92 -5.86 -3.27 -12.01
N MET A 93 -7.00 -3.93 -11.81
CA MET A 93 -7.61 -4.85 -12.79
C MET A 93 -8.95 -4.27 -13.28
N ALA A 94 -9.46 -4.78 -14.41
CA ALA A 94 -10.69 -4.26 -15.02
C ALA A 94 -11.93 -4.27 -14.11
N ASN A 95 -11.96 -5.17 -13.12
CA ASN A 95 -13.08 -5.37 -12.19
C ASN A 95 -12.65 -5.56 -10.72
N HIS A 96 -11.37 -5.35 -10.40
CA HIS A 96 -10.83 -5.54 -9.05
C HIS A 96 -9.61 -4.64 -8.82
N VAL A 97 -9.37 -4.24 -7.58
CA VAL A 97 -8.26 -3.37 -7.20
C VAL A 97 -7.78 -3.74 -5.80
N GLY A 98 -6.48 -3.67 -5.58
CA GLY A 98 -5.85 -3.91 -4.29
C GLY A 98 -4.42 -3.39 -4.28
N VAL A 99 -3.75 -3.53 -3.15
CA VAL A 99 -2.39 -3.05 -2.94
C VAL A 99 -1.44 -4.24 -2.83
N VAL A 100 -0.33 -4.19 -3.57
CA VAL A 100 0.67 -5.25 -3.58
C VAL A 100 1.36 -5.32 -2.22
N VAL A 101 1.38 -6.51 -1.63
CA VAL A 101 2.06 -6.79 -0.35
C VAL A 101 3.14 -7.85 -0.50
N GLY A 102 3.26 -8.46 -1.68
CA GLY A 102 4.27 -9.48 -1.95
C GLY A 102 4.08 -10.17 -3.30
N HIS A 103 4.75 -11.31 -3.44
CA HIS A 103 4.71 -12.14 -4.64
C HIS A 103 4.30 -13.56 -4.25
N CYS A 104 3.58 -14.23 -5.14
CA CYS A 104 3.24 -15.65 -5.02
C CYS A 104 4.05 -16.46 -6.04
N GLY A 105 3.92 -17.80 -5.99
CA GLY A 105 4.55 -18.67 -6.98
C GLY A 105 4.07 -18.41 -8.41
N GLY A 106 4.90 -18.75 -9.39
CA GLY A 106 4.52 -18.69 -10.81
C GLY A 106 4.35 -17.28 -11.38
N GLY A 107 5.04 -16.27 -10.84
CA GLY A 107 4.96 -14.88 -11.32
C GLY A 107 3.66 -14.17 -10.95
N GLN A 108 2.92 -14.71 -10.00
CA GLN A 108 1.73 -14.08 -9.44
C GLN A 108 2.11 -13.02 -8.41
N VAL A 109 1.25 -12.02 -8.27
CA VAL A 109 1.39 -10.90 -7.35
C VAL A 109 0.40 -11.09 -6.21
N GLN A 110 0.87 -10.95 -4.97
CA GLN A 110 0.03 -11.00 -3.79
C GLN A 110 -0.47 -9.59 -3.49
N ILE A 111 -1.78 -9.42 -3.44
CA ILE A 111 -2.41 -8.15 -3.06
C ILE A 111 -3.28 -8.33 -1.83
N VAL A 112 -3.36 -7.29 -1.00
CA VAL A 112 -4.44 -7.11 -0.04
C VAL A 112 -5.54 -6.29 -0.70
N SER A 113 -6.80 -6.73 -0.56
CA SER A 113 -7.94 -6.07 -1.22
C SER A 113 -9.24 -6.33 -0.47
N GLY A 114 -10.19 -5.41 -0.62
CA GLY A 114 -11.58 -5.63 -0.20
C GLY A 114 -12.36 -6.45 -1.22
N ASN A 115 -13.47 -7.05 -0.79
CA ASN A 115 -14.34 -7.89 -1.60
C ASN A 115 -13.65 -9.13 -2.21
N TYR A 116 -12.59 -9.61 -1.59
CA TYR A 116 -12.04 -10.92 -1.89
C TYR A 116 -12.83 -11.96 -1.10
N ALA A 117 -13.58 -12.82 -1.78
CA ALA A 117 -14.49 -13.79 -1.12
C ALA A 117 -15.41 -13.14 -0.06
N ASN A 118 -15.92 -11.93 -0.33
CA ASN A 118 -16.73 -11.11 0.57
C ASN A 118 -16.04 -10.61 1.86
N SER A 119 -14.71 -10.56 1.91
CA SER A 119 -13.95 -9.94 3.00
C SER A 119 -12.75 -9.13 2.49
N VAL A 120 -12.06 -8.45 3.40
CA VAL A 120 -10.69 -7.97 3.19
C VAL A 120 -9.74 -9.15 3.35
N ALA A 121 -8.98 -9.47 2.31
CA ALA A 121 -8.09 -10.63 2.34
C ALA A 121 -6.91 -10.51 1.37
N LEU A 122 -5.98 -11.45 1.51
CA LEU A 122 -4.85 -11.65 0.61
C LEU A 122 -5.26 -12.53 -0.56
N GLY A 123 -4.95 -12.11 -1.79
CA GLY A 123 -5.19 -12.87 -3.01
C GLY A 123 -3.97 -12.85 -3.93
N CYS A 124 -3.70 -13.98 -4.59
CA CYS A 124 -2.67 -14.10 -5.62
C CYS A 124 -3.31 -13.92 -7.00
N TYR A 125 -2.76 -13.02 -7.81
CA TYR A 125 -3.24 -12.73 -9.16
C TYR A 125 -2.09 -12.78 -10.16
N SER A 126 -2.36 -13.25 -11.38
CA SER A 126 -1.39 -13.09 -12.47
C SER A 126 -1.13 -11.61 -12.73
N ALA A 127 0.15 -11.22 -12.84
CA ALA A 127 0.54 -9.87 -13.20
C ALA A 127 -0.11 -9.40 -14.53
N SER A 128 -0.37 -10.33 -15.46
CA SER A 128 -1.02 -10.04 -16.74
C SER A 128 -2.48 -9.57 -16.64
N ARG A 129 -3.10 -9.67 -15.46
CA ARG A 129 -4.44 -9.11 -15.21
C ARG A 129 -4.42 -7.62 -14.93
N ALA A 130 -3.25 -7.06 -14.61
CA ALA A 130 -3.13 -5.64 -14.35
C ALA A 130 -3.32 -4.85 -15.64
N ILE A 131 -4.17 -3.82 -15.58
CA ILE A 131 -4.31 -2.80 -16.62
C ILE A 131 -3.49 -1.54 -16.29
N ALA A 132 -3.08 -1.38 -15.02
CA ALA A 132 -2.19 -0.33 -14.56
C ALA A 132 -1.56 -0.70 -13.20
N TRP A 133 -0.43 -0.07 -12.90
CA TRP A 133 0.28 -0.11 -11.62
C TRP A 133 0.47 1.32 -11.16
N ARG A 134 -0.03 1.67 -9.98
CA ARG A 134 -0.06 3.06 -9.51
C ARG A 134 0.50 3.24 -8.11
N ALA A 135 1.14 4.37 -7.87
CA ALA A 135 1.58 4.75 -6.52
C ALA A 135 0.41 5.35 -5.73
N PRO A 136 0.17 4.94 -4.47
CA PRO A 136 -0.87 5.51 -3.62
C PRO A 136 -0.42 6.88 -3.06
N ILE A 137 -0.34 7.90 -3.92
CA ILE A 137 0.07 9.27 -3.55
C ILE A 137 -0.96 10.31 -3.99
N VAL A 138 -0.91 11.49 -3.36
CA VAL A 138 -1.70 12.68 -3.73
C VAL A 138 -1.18 13.25 -5.07
N HIS A 139 -2.06 13.85 -5.87
CA HIS A 139 -1.75 14.52 -7.15
C HIS A 139 -1.78 16.02 -6.95
#